data_AF-A0A3D4NBQ4-F1
#
_entry.id   AF-A0A3D4NBQ4-F1
#
_cell.length_a   1.000
_cell.length_b   1.000
_cell.length_c   1.000
_cell.angle_alpha   90.00
_cell.angle_beta   90.00
_cell.angle_gamma   90.00
#
_symmetry.space_group_name_H-M   'P 1'
#
loop_
_entity.id
_entity.type
_entity.pdbx_description
1 polymer ?
#
loop_
_entity_poly.entity_id
_entity_poly.type
_entity_poly.pdbx_seq_one_letter_code
_entity_poly.pdbx_strand_id
1 'polypeptide(L)'
;MSPNLSSVKTITACRICGGVDLKPVISLGSQALTGIFPRTQDQKISSGPLELVRCNDEKNKAACGLLQLNHSYDLDELYGENYGYRSSLNRSMLNHLNEIVKTIENLVILKKDDYILDIGSNDGSLLSFYPEEKGLNLVGIDPTGIKFKDYYQQRISLIPTFFSASELCKHLGSKKMKVITSISMFYDLESPLQFMREVFDVLADDGVWFLEQSYMPTMLSTTSYDTICHEHLEYYGLKQIKWMADLIGLKIISMSLNDTNGGSFLLGLAKNTSSLSEAGLDIKNLLMKESTIGLKTEKPYFEFTQRVKEHKEKLITFFNSIEQKGQKILGYGASTKGNVILQYCGISRQQLPYIAEINQDKFGCFTPGTLIPIISEKEARLKSPEYFFVLPWHFRKGIIEKEQYFLRNGGKLIFPLPEIEIVPVNSNVG
;
A
#
# COMPACT_ATOMS: atom_id res chain seq x y z
N MET A 1 3.04 -33.76 -9.88
CA MET A 1 3.75 -32.47 -9.80
C MET A 1 3.59 -31.98 -8.38
N SER A 2 4.68 -32.01 -7.61
CA SER A 2 4.67 -31.58 -6.21
C SER A 2 4.27 -30.10 -6.13
N PRO A 3 3.47 -29.68 -5.14
CA PRO A 3 3.19 -28.26 -4.96
C PRO A 3 4.53 -27.55 -4.78
N ASN A 4 4.81 -26.56 -5.63
CA ASN A 4 5.94 -25.66 -5.42
C ASN A 4 5.77 -25.11 -4.00
N LEU A 5 6.65 -25.51 -3.09
CA LEU A 5 6.87 -24.77 -1.86
C LEU A 5 7.33 -23.40 -2.33
N SER A 6 6.54 -22.36 -2.06
CA SER A 6 7.00 -20.98 -2.23
C SER A 6 8.38 -20.87 -1.58
N SER A 7 9.35 -20.30 -2.30
CA SER A 7 10.70 -20.11 -1.77
C SER A 7 10.69 -18.94 -0.79
N VAL A 8 9.98 -19.09 0.33
CA VAL A 8 9.99 -18.14 1.43
C VAL A 8 11.43 -18.04 1.92
N LYS A 9 12.02 -16.87 1.79
CA LYS A 9 13.42 -16.63 2.15
C LYS A 9 13.48 -15.72 3.35
N THR A 10 14.03 -16.20 4.46
CA THR A 10 14.35 -15.34 5.60
C THR A 10 15.49 -14.40 5.22
N ILE A 11 15.35 -13.11 5.55
CA ILE A 11 16.42 -12.13 5.31
C ILE A 11 17.56 -12.34 6.31
N THR A 12 18.80 -12.11 5.87
CA THR A 12 19.98 -12.21 6.73
C THR A 12 20.55 -10.85 7.12
N ALA A 13 20.06 -9.78 6.50
CA ALA A 13 20.51 -8.41 6.69
C ALA A 13 19.39 -7.42 6.32
N CYS A 14 19.48 -6.20 6.86
CA CYS A 14 18.58 -5.11 6.53
C CYS A 14 18.66 -4.74 5.04
N ARG A 15 17.50 -4.64 4.37
CA ARG A 15 17.39 -4.34 2.92
C ARG A 15 18.01 -3.03 2.48
N ILE A 16 18.04 -2.02 3.36
CA ILE A 16 18.59 -0.69 3.04
C ILE A 16 20.09 -0.59 3.33
N CYS A 17 20.53 -0.97 4.53
CA CYS A 17 21.89 -0.67 5.00
C CYS A 17 22.80 -1.90 5.17
N GLY A 18 22.29 -3.11 4.92
CA GLY A 18 23.06 -4.36 5.06
C GLY A 18 23.39 -4.76 6.51
N GLY A 19 22.83 -4.09 7.52
CA GLY A 19 23.06 -4.41 8.92
C GLY A 19 22.46 -5.77 9.30
N VAL A 20 23.24 -6.64 9.94
CA VAL A 20 22.85 -8.03 10.29
C VAL A 20 22.16 -8.17 11.64
N ASP A 21 22.18 -7.12 12.49
CA ASP A 21 21.49 -7.10 13.77
C ASP A 21 20.03 -6.67 13.57
N LEU A 22 19.14 -7.66 13.51
CA LEU A 22 17.71 -7.51 13.28
C LEU A 22 16.93 -7.92 14.54
N LYS A 23 16.25 -6.97 15.17
CA LYS A 23 15.42 -7.20 16.36
C LYS A 23 13.99 -7.60 15.96
N PRO A 24 13.43 -8.71 16.45
CA PRO A 24 12.02 -9.04 16.26
C PRO A 24 11.10 -7.97 16.87
N VAL A 25 9.95 -7.72 16.22
CA VAL A 25 8.95 -6.73 16.68
C VAL A 25 7.59 -7.40 16.94
N ILE A 26 7.04 -8.08 15.93
CA ILE A 26 5.75 -8.77 16.02
C ILE A 26 5.72 -9.94 15.04
N SER A 27 5.01 -11.00 15.41
CA SER A 27 4.61 -12.10 14.53
C SER A 27 3.10 -12.18 14.48
N LEU A 28 2.52 -12.15 13.27
CA LEU A 28 1.10 -12.40 13.02
C LEU A 28 0.83 -13.87 12.65
N GLY A 29 1.82 -14.75 12.88
CA GLY A 29 1.76 -16.15 12.52
C GLY A 29 1.97 -16.40 11.02
N SER A 30 1.72 -17.65 10.61
CA SER A 30 1.71 -18.04 9.21
C SER A 30 0.35 -17.73 8.59
N GLN A 31 0.36 -17.06 7.45
CA GLN A 31 -0.85 -16.68 6.70
C GLN A 31 -0.70 -17.06 5.23
N ALA A 32 -1.81 -17.41 4.58
CA ALA A 32 -1.88 -17.53 3.14
C ALA A 32 -1.64 -16.16 2.49
N LEU A 33 -1.03 -16.15 1.31
CA LEU A 33 -0.73 -14.92 0.57
C LEU A 33 -1.99 -14.07 0.41
N THR A 34 -1.94 -12.88 0.99
CA THR A 34 -3.10 -12.03 1.24
C THR A 34 -3.69 -11.42 -0.03
N GLY A 35 -2.91 -11.28 -1.10
CA GLY A 35 -3.36 -10.75 -2.39
C GLY A 35 -3.96 -11.79 -3.34
N ILE A 36 -3.90 -13.10 -3.04
CA ILE A 36 -4.29 -14.16 -3.96
C ILE A 36 -5.66 -14.73 -3.59
N PHE A 37 -6.66 -14.47 -4.43
CA PHE A 37 -8.04 -14.89 -4.20
C PHE A 37 -8.33 -16.21 -4.92
N PRO A 38 -8.40 -17.36 -4.22
CA PRO A 38 -8.68 -18.65 -4.85
C PRO A 38 -10.06 -18.67 -5.52
N ARG A 39 -10.14 -19.30 -6.70
CA ARG A 39 -11.40 -19.47 -7.45
C ARG A 39 -12.22 -20.66 -6.96
N THR A 40 -11.59 -21.62 -6.29
CA THR A 40 -12.23 -22.80 -5.70
C THR A 40 -11.75 -23.01 -4.27
N GLN A 41 -12.52 -23.73 -3.45
CA GLN A 41 -12.16 -23.94 -2.04
C GLN A 41 -10.95 -24.86 -1.85
N ASP A 42 -10.65 -25.70 -2.84
CA ASP A 42 -9.54 -26.65 -2.85
C ASP A 42 -8.26 -26.11 -3.48
N GLN A 43 -8.33 -24.93 -4.11
CA GLN A 43 -7.15 -24.26 -4.65
C GLN A 43 -6.17 -23.92 -3.51
N LYS A 44 -4.99 -24.52 -3.56
CA LYS A 44 -3.93 -24.25 -2.58
C LYS A 44 -3.29 -22.90 -2.88
N ILE A 45 -3.23 -22.05 -1.87
CA ILE A 45 -2.51 -20.79 -1.88
C ILE A 45 -1.25 -20.96 -1.03
N SER A 46 -0.13 -20.40 -1.48
CA SER A 46 1.10 -20.38 -0.70
C SER A 46 0.87 -19.67 0.63
N SER A 47 1.59 -20.11 1.66
CA SER A 47 1.50 -19.52 2.99
C SER A 47 2.88 -19.32 3.58
N GLY A 48 3.02 -18.33 4.45
CA GLY A 48 4.26 -18.09 5.16
C GLY A 48 4.12 -17.12 6.32
N PRO A 49 5.16 -17.01 7.16
CA PRO A 49 5.19 -16.14 8.33
C PRO A 49 5.11 -14.65 7.95
N LEU A 50 4.21 -13.93 8.62
CA LEU A 50 4.18 -12.47 8.63
C LEU A 50 4.82 -11.97 9.93
N GLU A 51 6.10 -11.64 9.82
CA GLU A 51 6.94 -11.25 10.95
C GLU A 51 7.67 -9.97 10.63
N LEU A 52 7.58 -8.99 11.53
CA LEU A 52 8.38 -7.78 11.43
C LEU A 52 9.64 -7.87 12.28
N VAL A 53 10.73 -7.42 11.69
CA VAL A 53 12.01 -7.17 12.33
C VAL A 53 12.41 -5.72 12.11
N ARG A 54 13.20 -5.17 13.03
CA ARG A 54 13.77 -3.82 12.95
C ARG A 54 15.27 -3.89 12.91
N CYS A 55 15.88 -3.18 11.97
CA CYS A 55 17.33 -2.99 11.94
C CYS A 55 17.78 -2.24 13.21
N ASN A 56 18.69 -2.83 13.98
CA ASN A 56 19.08 -2.28 15.27
C ASN A 56 20.04 -1.07 15.13
N ASP A 57 19.52 0.13 15.32
CA ASP A 57 20.27 1.39 15.26
C ASP A 57 20.69 1.96 16.63
N GLU A 58 20.55 1.20 17.71
CA GLU A 58 20.96 1.62 19.06
C GLU A 58 22.49 1.56 19.25
N LYS A 59 23.14 0.53 18.71
CA LYS A 59 24.58 0.25 18.92
C LYS A 59 25.45 0.52 17.69
N ASN A 60 24.85 0.58 16.51
CA ASN A 60 25.56 0.76 15.24
C ASN A 60 25.04 2.00 14.51
N LYS A 61 25.89 3.03 14.40
CA LYS A 61 25.52 4.26 13.66
C LYS A 61 25.30 4.05 12.16
N ALA A 62 25.82 2.95 11.59
CA ALA A 62 25.58 2.56 10.20
C ALA A 62 24.22 1.85 10.00
N ALA A 63 23.54 1.43 11.07
CA ALA A 63 22.20 0.87 10.97
C ALA A 63 21.16 1.97 10.79
N CYS A 64 20.18 1.72 9.92
CA CYS A 64 19.21 2.74 9.50
C CYS A 64 17.93 2.78 10.36
N GLY A 65 17.66 1.74 11.16
CA GLY A 65 16.45 1.64 11.97
C GLY A 65 15.21 1.15 11.20
N LEU A 66 15.37 0.66 9.96
CA LEU A 66 14.27 0.20 9.11
C LEU A 66 13.46 -0.92 9.78
N LEU A 67 12.14 -0.72 9.85
CA LEU A 67 11.16 -1.77 10.13
C LEU A 67 10.83 -2.48 8.81
N GLN A 68 10.88 -3.81 8.78
CA GLN A 68 10.75 -4.61 7.56
C GLN A 68 10.24 -6.02 7.87
N LEU A 69 9.71 -6.71 6.85
CA LEU A 69 9.41 -8.14 6.97
C LEU A 69 10.70 -8.95 7.13
N ASN A 70 10.63 -9.97 7.98
CA ASN A 70 11.71 -10.94 8.19
C ASN A 70 11.86 -11.93 7.03
N HIS A 71 10.89 -11.95 6.11
CA HIS A 71 10.81 -12.89 5.01
C HIS A 71 10.56 -12.16 3.69
N SER A 72 11.00 -12.80 2.62
CA SER A 72 10.80 -12.45 1.23
C SER A 72 9.97 -13.55 0.56
N TYR A 73 9.15 -13.14 -0.39
CA TYR A 73 8.23 -14.00 -1.14
C TYR A 73 8.50 -13.84 -2.64
N ASP A 74 8.01 -14.79 -3.43
CA ASP A 74 8.18 -14.74 -4.88
C ASP A 74 7.36 -13.57 -5.47
N LEU A 75 8.06 -12.60 -6.07
CA LEU A 75 7.43 -11.41 -6.64
C LEU A 75 6.52 -11.77 -7.83
N ASP A 76 6.82 -12.82 -8.59
CA ASP A 76 5.97 -13.25 -9.70
C ASP A 76 4.66 -13.86 -9.19
N GLU A 77 4.68 -14.48 -8.00
CA GLU A 77 3.48 -14.98 -7.34
C GLU A 77 2.59 -13.84 -6.83
N LEU A 78 3.20 -12.77 -6.30
CA LEU A 78 2.51 -11.59 -5.76
C LEU A 78 1.99 -10.64 -6.84
N TYR A 79 2.80 -10.38 -7.87
CA TYR A 79 2.56 -9.36 -8.92
C TYR A 79 2.33 -9.97 -10.31
N GLY A 80 2.01 -11.25 -10.39
CA GLY A 80 1.63 -11.93 -11.63
C GLY A 80 0.13 -11.81 -11.95
N GLU A 81 -0.40 -12.79 -12.69
CA GLU A 81 -1.80 -12.85 -13.16
C GLU A 81 -2.85 -12.73 -12.03
N ASN A 82 -2.48 -13.05 -10.79
CA ASN A 82 -3.36 -13.02 -9.64
C ASN A 82 -3.58 -11.61 -9.07
N TYR A 83 -2.77 -10.61 -9.44
CA TYR A 83 -2.89 -9.26 -8.91
C TYR A 83 -4.21 -8.61 -9.35
N GLY A 84 -5.09 -8.33 -8.39
CA GLY A 84 -6.49 -7.95 -8.65
C GLY A 84 -6.86 -6.53 -8.28
N TYR A 85 -5.90 -5.65 -8.00
CA TYR A 85 -6.20 -4.26 -7.63
C TYR A 85 -6.09 -3.33 -8.84
N ARG A 86 -7.08 -2.45 -9.01
CA ARG A 86 -7.10 -1.44 -10.06
C ARG A 86 -7.43 -0.07 -9.48
N SER A 87 -6.55 0.91 -9.71
CA SER A 87 -6.66 2.26 -9.15
C SER A 87 -7.96 2.97 -9.55
N SER A 88 -8.42 2.81 -10.79
CA SER A 88 -9.66 3.42 -11.29
C SER A 88 -10.96 2.88 -10.64
N LEU A 89 -10.91 1.78 -9.89
CA LEU A 89 -12.10 1.26 -9.19
C LEU A 89 -12.56 2.18 -8.05
N ASN A 90 -11.67 3.04 -7.54
CA ASN A 90 -11.96 3.90 -6.41
C ASN A 90 -11.87 5.38 -6.81
N ARG A 91 -13.00 6.09 -6.75
CA ARG A 91 -13.08 7.52 -7.07
C ARG A 91 -12.17 8.38 -6.18
N SER A 92 -12.02 8.02 -4.90
CA SER A 92 -11.11 8.73 -4.00
C SER A 92 -9.66 8.60 -4.45
N MET A 93 -9.27 7.41 -4.94
CA MET A 93 -7.94 7.18 -5.48
C MET A 93 -7.73 7.96 -6.79
N LEU A 94 -8.70 7.96 -7.71
CA LEU A 94 -8.62 8.77 -8.93
C LEU A 94 -8.45 10.27 -8.63
N ASN A 95 -9.22 10.81 -7.69
CA ASN A 95 -9.07 12.20 -7.28
C ASN A 95 -7.66 12.46 -6.71
N HIS A 96 -7.16 11.56 -5.86
CA HIS A 96 -5.83 11.67 -5.28
C HIS A 96 -4.71 11.65 -6.33
N LEU A 97 -4.75 10.73 -7.30
CA LEU A 97 -3.77 10.67 -8.40
C LEU A 97 -3.81 11.95 -9.27
N ASN A 98 -5.00 12.52 -9.50
CA ASN A 98 -5.13 13.80 -10.19
C ASN A 98 -4.50 14.96 -9.39
N GLU A 99 -4.70 15.02 -8.07
CA GLU A 99 -4.05 16.03 -7.22
C GLU A 99 -2.52 15.89 -7.18
N ILE A 100 -1.99 14.67 -7.30
CA ILE A 100 -0.54 14.46 -7.48
C ILE A 100 -0.07 15.10 -8.78
N VAL A 101 -0.75 14.86 -9.91
CA VAL A 101 -0.41 15.48 -11.20
C VAL A 101 -0.46 17.00 -11.13
N LYS A 102 -1.50 17.59 -10.51
CA LYS A 102 -1.56 19.05 -10.29
C LYS A 102 -0.42 19.57 -9.44
N THR A 103 -0.04 18.84 -8.39
CA THR A 103 1.09 19.20 -7.54
C THR A 103 2.39 19.24 -8.34
N ILE A 104 2.61 18.25 -9.21
CA ILE A 104 3.77 18.19 -10.12
C ILE A 104 3.77 19.39 -11.07
N GLU A 105 2.64 19.67 -11.73
CA GLU A 105 2.51 20.78 -12.70
C GLU A 105 2.70 22.15 -12.06
N ASN A 106 2.39 22.30 -10.76
CA ASN A 106 2.64 23.52 -10.01
C ASN A 106 4.12 23.70 -9.64
N LEU A 107 4.90 22.62 -9.53
CA LEU A 107 6.32 22.68 -9.18
C LEU A 107 7.25 22.73 -10.40
N VAL A 108 6.82 22.17 -11.53
CA VAL A 108 7.68 21.98 -12.70
C VAL A 108 6.99 22.40 -13.99
N ILE A 109 7.69 23.21 -14.78
CA ILE A 109 7.27 23.55 -16.14
C ILE A 109 7.50 22.36 -17.06
N LEU A 110 6.41 21.76 -17.52
CA LEU A 110 6.42 20.69 -18.52
C LEU A 110 6.34 21.28 -19.92
N LYS A 111 7.22 20.82 -20.81
CA LYS A 111 7.34 21.26 -22.19
C LYS A 111 6.96 20.13 -23.14
N LYS A 112 6.65 20.50 -24.37
CA LYS A 112 6.45 19.54 -25.45
C LYS A 112 7.65 18.58 -25.54
N ASP A 113 7.35 17.30 -25.78
CA ASP A 113 8.29 16.20 -25.91
C ASP A 113 9.04 15.80 -24.62
N ASP A 114 8.70 16.39 -23.45
CA ASP A 114 9.19 15.90 -22.15
C ASP A 114 8.68 14.47 -21.88
N TYR A 115 9.51 13.66 -21.23
CA TYR A 115 9.19 12.28 -20.87
C TYR A 115 8.70 12.19 -19.42
N ILE A 116 7.55 11.55 -19.24
CA ILE A 116 6.89 11.32 -17.96
C ILE A 116 6.80 9.83 -17.73
N LEU A 117 7.41 9.34 -16.65
CA LEU A 117 7.43 7.94 -16.29
C LEU A 117 6.60 7.70 -15.02
N ASP A 118 5.71 6.72 -15.04
CA ASP A 118 5.05 6.20 -13.85
C ASP A 118 5.48 4.75 -13.62
N ILE A 119 6.14 4.49 -12.49
CA ILE A 119 6.66 3.18 -12.10
C ILE A 119 5.66 2.53 -11.16
N GLY A 120 5.17 1.34 -11.53
CA GLY A 120 4.00 0.75 -10.88
C GLY A 120 2.70 1.43 -11.35
N SER A 121 2.61 1.71 -12.65
CA SER A 121 1.54 2.52 -13.25
C SER A 121 0.14 1.89 -13.21
N ASN A 122 0.00 0.64 -12.79
CA ASN A 122 -1.24 -0.11 -12.70
C ASN A 122 -2.04 -0.04 -14.00
N ASP A 123 -3.21 0.60 -14.00
CA ASP A 123 -4.11 0.79 -15.15
C ASP A 123 -3.87 2.09 -15.94
N GLY A 124 -2.78 2.82 -15.66
CA GLY A 124 -2.42 4.05 -16.34
C GLY A 124 -3.22 5.28 -15.89
N SER A 125 -4.03 5.18 -14.83
CA SER A 125 -4.89 6.26 -14.37
C SER A 125 -4.13 7.56 -14.05
N LEU A 126 -2.98 7.49 -13.38
CA LEU A 126 -2.18 8.69 -13.06
C LEU A 126 -1.75 9.42 -14.33
N LEU A 127 -1.16 8.69 -15.28
CA LEU A 127 -0.69 9.23 -16.55
C LEU A 127 -1.83 9.84 -17.39
N SER A 128 -3.06 9.31 -17.24
CA SER A 128 -4.24 9.80 -17.94
C SER A 128 -4.61 11.25 -17.60
N PHE A 129 -4.19 11.77 -16.44
CA PHE A 129 -4.52 13.13 -15.98
C PHE A 129 -3.63 14.23 -16.54
N TYR A 130 -2.50 13.91 -17.17
CA TYR A 130 -1.69 14.94 -17.84
C TYR A 130 -2.46 15.56 -19.02
N PRO A 131 -2.37 16.87 -19.29
CA PRO A 131 -3.08 17.47 -20.43
C PRO A 131 -2.58 16.97 -21.80
N GLU A 132 -3.47 16.82 -22.78
CA GLU A 132 -3.13 16.35 -24.13
C GLU A 132 -2.37 17.40 -24.95
N GLU A 133 -2.78 18.65 -24.83
CA GLU A 133 -2.22 19.80 -25.54
C GLU A 133 -0.76 20.08 -25.21
N LYS A 134 -0.23 19.52 -24.11
CA LYS A 134 1.19 19.63 -23.74
C LYS A 134 2.11 18.79 -24.63
N GLY A 135 1.58 17.78 -25.33
CA GLY A 135 2.39 16.92 -26.21
C GLY A 135 3.52 16.19 -25.47
N LEU A 136 3.21 15.60 -24.31
CA LEU A 136 4.15 14.86 -23.46
C LEU A 136 4.30 13.41 -23.92
N ASN A 137 5.46 12.81 -23.68
CA ASN A 137 5.72 11.38 -23.87
C ASN A 137 5.41 10.64 -22.56
N LEU A 138 4.24 10.01 -22.47
CA LEU A 138 3.77 9.32 -21.26
C LEU A 138 4.13 7.83 -21.31
N VAL A 139 4.79 7.34 -20.28
CA VAL A 139 5.27 5.95 -20.20
C VAL A 139 4.90 5.36 -18.83
N GLY A 140 4.17 4.25 -18.84
CA GLY A 140 3.96 3.40 -17.67
C GLY A 140 4.90 2.19 -17.72
N ILE A 141 5.52 1.84 -16.61
CA ILE A 141 6.27 0.59 -16.45
C ILE A 141 5.70 -0.19 -15.27
N ASP A 142 5.11 -1.34 -15.56
CA ASP A 142 4.38 -2.14 -14.57
C ASP A 142 4.32 -3.62 -14.95
N PRO A 143 4.76 -4.56 -14.08
CA PRO A 143 4.71 -6.00 -14.37
C PRO A 143 3.28 -6.53 -14.58
N THR A 144 2.28 -5.90 -13.97
CA THR A 144 0.85 -6.20 -14.13
C THR A 144 0.23 -5.50 -15.34
N GLY A 145 0.97 -4.64 -16.03
CA GLY A 145 0.44 -3.75 -17.06
C GLY A 145 -0.27 -4.46 -18.22
N ILE A 146 0.17 -5.66 -18.61
CA ILE A 146 -0.52 -6.44 -19.66
C ILE A 146 -1.97 -6.71 -19.28
N LYS A 147 -2.25 -7.02 -18.02
CA LYS A 147 -3.60 -7.31 -17.52
C LYS A 147 -4.52 -6.09 -17.60
N PHE A 148 -3.96 -4.91 -17.40
CA PHE A 148 -4.72 -3.64 -17.42
C PHE A 148 -4.54 -2.84 -18.70
N LYS A 149 -3.92 -3.42 -19.73
CA LYS A 149 -3.59 -2.74 -20.98
C LYS A 149 -4.80 -2.05 -21.64
N ASP A 150 -5.98 -2.67 -21.56
CA ASP A 150 -7.21 -2.12 -22.15
C ASP A 150 -7.70 -0.84 -21.44
N TYR A 151 -7.19 -0.53 -20.25
CA TYR A 151 -7.48 0.72 -19.54
C TYR A 151 -6.49 1.85 -19.88
N TYR A 152 -5.36 1.54 -20.53
CA TYR A 152 -4.40 2.57 -20.94
C TYR A 152 -4.97 3.39 -22.09
N GLN A 153 -4.87 4.72 -21.97
CA GLN A 153 -5.14 5.60 -23.11
C GLN A 153 -4.13 5.32 -24.23
N GLN A 154 -4.56 5.41 -25.49
CA GLN A 154 -3.72 5.11 -26.66
C GLN A 154 -2.40 5.90 -26.71
N ARG A 155 -2.38 7.10 -26.12
CA ARG A 155 -1.20 7.98 -26.06
C ARG A 155 -0.19 7.61 -24.96
N ILE A 156 -0.50 6.63 -24.11
CA ILE A 156 0.37 6.17 -23.03
C ILE A 156 1.08 4.89 -23.49
N SER A 157 2.41 4.93 -23.51
CA SER A 157 3.21 3.74 -23.80
C SER A 157 3.32 2.86 -22.55
N LEU A 158 3.16 1.55 -22.71
CA LEU A 158 3.29 0.58 -21.61
C LEU A 158 4.51 -0.31 -21.82
N ILE A 159 5.35 -0.42 -20.78
CA ILE A 159 6.44 -1.39 -20.66
C ILE A 159 6.01 -2.41 -19.57
N PRO A 160 5.58 -3.63 -19.93
CA PRO A 160 4.96 -4.55 -18.98
C PRO A 160 5.99 -5.41 -18.23
N THR A 161 6.88 -4.76 -17.47
CA THR A 161 7.96 -5.42 -16.73
C THR A 161 8.17 -4.73 -15.38
N PHE A 162 8.93 -5.37 -14.49
CA PHE A 162 9.53 -4.65 -13.37
C PHE A 162 10.47 -3.54 -13.88
N PHE A 163 10.54 -2.45 -13.12
CA PHE A 163 11.43 -1.33 -13.45
C PHE A 163 12.89 -1.69 -13.20
N SER A 164 13.73 -1.31 -14.16
CA SER A 164 15.16 -1.09 -13.98
C SER A 164 15.59 0.01 -14.95
N ALA A 165 16.69 0.71 -14.67
CA ALA A 165 17.21 1.74 -15.59
C ALA A 165 17.58 1.13 -16.95
N SER A 166 18.10 -0.11 -16.93
CA SER A 166 18.43 -0.89 -18.13
C SER A 166 17.19 -1.15 -18.98
N GLU A 167 16.09 -1.61 -18.39
CA GLU A 167 14.88 -1.96 -19.12
C GLU A 167 14.22 -0.72 -19.75
N LEU A 168 14.20 0.40 -19.03
CA LEU A 168 13.75 1.67 -19.58
C LEU A 168 14.62 2.11 -20.77
N CYS A 169 15.95 1.99 -20.65
CA CYS A 169 16.91 2.36 -21.69
C CYS A 169 16.76 1.52 -22.97
N LYS A 170 16.41 0.22 -22.87
CA LYS A 170 16.11 -0.61 -24.04
C LYS A 170 14.96 -0.06 -24.88
N HIS A 171 13.95 0.51 -24.22
CA HIS A 171 12.74 1.03 -24.86
C HIS A 171 12.89 2.49 -25.31
N LEU A 172 13.54 3.33 -24.51
CA LEU A 172 13.58 4.79 -24.71
C LEU A 172 14.97 5.33 -25.07
N GLY A 173 16.01 4.49 -25.09
CA GLY A 173 17.40 4.90 -25.27
C GLY A 173 17.91 5.77 -24.11
N SER A 174 18.75 6.76 -24.40
CA SER A 174 19.36 7.64 -23.40
C SER A 174 18.46 8.80 -22.94
N LYS A 175 17.15 8.75 -23.19
CA LYS A 175 16.21 9.81 -22.81
C LYS A 175 16.13 9.91 -21.29
N LYS A 176 16.07 11.14 -20.78
CA LYS A 176 15.94 11.42 -19.34
C LYS A 176 14.50 11.81 -19.01
N MET A 177 14.04 11.39 -17.85
CA MET A 177 12.66 11.60 -17.41
C MET A 177 12.55 12.97 -16.75
N LYS A 178 11.61 13.79 -17.24
CA LYS A 178 11.29 15.09 -16.64
C LYS A 178 10.55 14.91 -15.32
N VAL A 179 9.66 13.92 -15.29
CA VAL A 179 8.91 13.51 -14.10
C VAL A 179 8.97 12.00 -13.99
N ILE A 180 9.22 11.51 -12.80
CA ILE A 180 9.04 10.10 -12.43
C ILE A 180 8.02 10.07 -11.30
N THR A 181 7.05 9.15 -11.33
CA THR A 181 6.15 8.85 -10.21
C THR A 181 6.34 7.40 -9.76
N SER A 182 6.21 7.17 -8.46
CA SER A 182 6.19 5.83 -7.85
C SER A 182 5.22 5.86 -6.68
N ILE A 183 3.97 5.45 -6.92
CA ILE A 183 2.87 5.63 -5.97
C ILE A 183 2.47 4.27 -5.39
N SER A 184 2.55 4.13 -4.07
CA SER A 184 2.12 2.93 -3.34
C SER A 184 2.79 1.62 -3.79
N MET A 185 4.09 1.69 -4.09
CA MET A 185 4.87 0.52 -4.54
C MET A 185 6.27 0.43 -3.91
N PHE A 186 6.85 1.54 -3.44
CA PHE A 186 8.25 1.59 -2.99
C PHE A 186 8.55 0.67 -1.79
N TYR A 187 7.54 0.38 -0.97
CA TYR A 187 7.64 -0.55 0.16
C TYR A 187 7.63 -2.04 -0.23
N ASP A 188 7.48 -2.35 -1.52
CA ASP A 188 7.47 -3.72 -2.04
C ASP A 188 8.87 -4.18 -2.52
N LEU A 189 9.88 -3.31 -2.43
CA LEU A 189 11.18 -3.50 -3.06
C LEU A 189 12.14 -4.32 -2.18
N GLU A 190 12.79 -5.31 -2.78
CA GLU A 190 13.88 -6.05 -2.11
C GLU A 190 15.18 -5.23 -1.97
N SER A 191 15.36 -4.22 -2.83
CA SER A 191 16.58 -3.42 -2.92
C SER A 191 16.24 -1.94 -3.18
N PRO A 192 15.60 -1.26 -2.22
CA PRO A 192 15.10 0.12 -2.40
C PRO A 192 16.21 1.14 -2.70
N LEU A 193 17.42 0.96 -2.15
CA LEU A 193 18.54 1.85 -2.41
C LEU A 193 19.04 1.72 -3.85
N GLN A 194 19.05 0.50 -4.40
CA GLN A 194 19.37 0.27 -5.81
C GLN A 194 18.29 0.87 -6.71
N PHE A 195 17.02 0.64 -6.40
CA PHE A 195 15.92 1.26 -7.15
C PHE A 195 16.04 2.78 -7.17
N MET A 196 16.31 3.40 -6.03
CA MET A 196 16.49 4.85 -5.93
C MET A 196 17.69 5.35 -6.75
N ARG A 197 18.78 4.57 -6.83
CA ARG A 197 19.91 4.83 -7.71
C ARG A 197 19.49 4.81 -9.18
N GLU A 198 18.75 3.80 -9.60
CA GLU A 198 18.28 3.67 -10.98
C GLU A 198 17.31 4.79 -11.37
N VAL A 199 16.43 5.20 -10.46
CA VAL A 199 15.58 6.39 -10.62
C VAL A 199 16.44 7.64 -10.82
N PHE A 200 17.45 7.85 -9.96
CA PHE A 200 18.39 8.98 -10.10
C PHE A 200 19.10 8.96 -11.45
N ASP A 201 19.52 7.78 -11.91
CA ASP A 201 20.26 7.63 -13.16
C ASP A 201 19.41 8.00 -14.38
N VAL A 202 18.11 7.69 -14.39
CA VAL A 202 17.21 8.02 -15.52
C VAL A 202 16.54 9.39 -15.39
N LEU A 203 16.59 10.02 -14.22
CA LEU A 203 16.03 11.34 -13.97
C LEU A 203 16.83 12.45 -14.70
N ALA A 204 16.12 13.41 -15.29
CA ALA A 204 16.72 14.63 -15.84
C ALA A 204 17.36 15.49 -14.74
N ASP A 205 18.33 16.32 -15.09
CA ASP A 205 19.01 17.19 -14.11
C ASP A 205 18.07 18.26 -13.52
N ASP A 206 17.09 18.69 -14.30
CA ASP A 206 15.99 19.56 -13.91
C ASP A 206 14.67 18.77 -13.71
N GLY A 207 14.77 17.45 -13.55
CA GLY A 207 13.64 16.55 -13.35
C GLY A 207 13.26 16.40 -11.88
N VAL A 208 12.07 15.87 -11.65
CA VAL A 208 11.55 15.56 -10.31
C VAL A 208 11.04 14.12 -10.23
N TRP A 209 11.21 13.50 -9.06
CA TRP A 209 10.63 12.20 -8.74
C TRP A 209 9.64 12.37 -7.59
N PHE A 210 8.39 11.98 -7.82
CA PHE A 210 7.35 11.96 -6.79
C PHE A 210 7.14 10.53 -6.30
N LEU A 211 7.41 10.35 -5.00
CA LEU A 211 7.32 9.08 -4.30
C LEU A 211 6.21 9.19 -3.25
N GLU A 212 5.18 8.35 -3.34
CA GLU A 212 4.18 8.20 -2.28
C GLU A 212 4.20 6.79 -1.71
N GLN A 213 4.25 6.69 -0.38
CA GLN A 213 4.27 5.40 0.30
C GLN A 213 3.73 5.52 1.74
N SER A 214 3.34 4.39 2.35
CA SER A 214 2.74 4.36 3.69
C SER A 214 3.66 4.85 4.79
N TYR A 215 3.17 5.74 5.65
CA TYR A 215 3.96 6.33 6.72
C TYR A 215 3.93 5.46 7.98
N MET A 216 5.05 4.79 8.29
CA MET A 216 5.15 3.85 9.42
C MET A 216 4.71 4.45 10.77
N PRO A 217 5.05 5.70 11.12
CA PRO A 217 4.53 6.32 12.34
C PRO A 217 2.99 6.39 12.40
N THR A 218 2.31 6.63 11.26
CA THR A 218 0.84 6.56 11.22
C THR A 218 0.37 5.12 11.37
N MET A 219 1.01 4.14 10.72
CA MET A 219 0.68 2.72 10.90
C MET A 219 0.76 2.31 12.38
N LEU A 220 1.82 2.72 13.09
CA LEU A 220 1.97 2.43 14.52
C LEU A 220 0.87 3.10 15.35
N SER A 221 0.59 4.39 15.13
CA SER A 221 -0.38 5.14 15.94
C SER A 221 -1.82 4.68 15.73
N THR A 222 -2.13 4.20 14.53
CA THR A 222 -3.47 3.71 14.14
C THR A 222 -3.65 2.21 14.35
N THR A 223 -2.67 1.50 14.91
CA THR A 223 -2.74 0.03 15.09
C THR A 223 -3.00 -0.68 13.76
N SER A 224 -2.53 -0.12 12.63
CA SER A 224 -2.79 -0.64 11.29
C SER A 224 -1.92 -1.85 10.96
N TYR A 225 -2.04 -2.93 11.74
CA TYR A 225 -1.31 -4.18 11.50
C TYR A 225 -1.80 -4.91 10.25
N ASP A 226 -2.95 -4.52 9.71
CA ASP A 226 -3.48 -5.04 8.45
C ASP A 226 -2.60 -4.67 7.25
N THR A 227 -1.75 -3.65 7.38
CA THR A 227 -0.73 -3.33 6.37
C THR A 227 0.43 -4.31 6.36
N ILE A 228 0.56 -5.18 7.37
CA ILE A 228 1.58 -6.23 7.44
C ILE A 228 1.13 -7.40 6.57
N CYS A 229 1.36 -7.29 5.27
CA CYS A 229 1.02 -8.29 4.27
C CYS A 229 2.26 -8.71 3.48
N HIS A 230 2.19 -9.83 2.76
CA HIS A 230 3.34 -10.46 2.10
C HIS A 230 3.98 -9.58 1.02
N GLU A 231 3.18 -8.68 0.43
CA GLU A 231 3.61 -7.70 -0.55
C GLU A 231 4.50 -6.60 0.06
N HIS A 232 4.17 -6.12 1.25
CA HIS A 232 4.81 -4.96 1.88
C HIS A 232 6.05 -5.36 2.70
N LEU A 233 7.20 -5.32 2.05
CA LEU A 233 8.48 -5.71 2.64
C LEU A 233 9.01 -4.69 3.65
N GLU A 234 8.70 -3.40 3.49
CA GLU A 234 9.40 -2.31 4.17
C GLU A 234 8.45 -1.23 4.72
N TYR A 235 8.79 -0.65 5.88
CA TYR A 235 7.93 0.31 6.58
C TYR A 235 8.73 1.55 6.98
N TYR A 236 8.40 2.68 6.35
CA TYR A 236 9.27 3.85 6.32
C TYR A 236 8.81 5.00 7.22
N GLY A 237 9.79 5.59 7.92
CA GLY A 237 9.75 7.00 8.28
C GLY A 237 10.49 7.86 7.26
N LEU A 238 10.36 9.18 7.40
CA LEU A 238 11.13 10.16 6.65
C LEU A 238 12.63 9.98 6.88
N LYS A 239 13.08 9.62 8.09
CA LYS A 239 14.50 9.38 8.39
C LYS A 239 15.15 8.43 7.37
N GLN A 240 14.52 7.30 7.06
CA GLN A 240 15.06 6.31 6.14
C GLN A 240 15.10 6.83 4.69
N ILE A 241 14.02 7.47 4.23
CA ILE A 241 13.98 8.03 2.87
C ILE A 241 15.00 9.17 2.70
N LYS A 242 15.10 10.09 3.67
CA LYS A 242 16.08 11.18 3.65
C LYS A 242 17.51 10.65 3.61
N TRP A 243 17.80 9.63 4.43
CA TRP A 243 19.11 8.99 4.44
C TRP A 243 19.48 8.39 3.08
N MET A 244 18.55 7.66 2.45
CA MET A 244 18.77 7.11 1.10
C MET A 244 18.94 8.24 0.08
N ALA A 245 18.04 9.23 0.08
CA ALA A 245 18.09 10.36 -0.85
C ALA A 245 19.45 11.08 -0.79
N ASP A 246 19.93 11.40 0.42
CA ASP A 246 21.22 12.08 0.62
C ASP A 246 22.39 11.24 0.09
N LEU A 247 22.38 9.93 0.35
CA LEU A 247 23.40 9.01 -0.13
C LEU A 247 23.39 8.86 -1.66
N ILE A 248 22.21 8.95 -2.27
CA ILE A 248 22.05 8.89 -3.72
C ILE A 248 22.49 10.20 -4.39
N GLY A 249 22.37 11.34 -3.71
CA GLY A 249 22.54 12.66 -4.30
C GLY A 249 21.22 13.30 -4.72
N LEU A 250 20.11 12.88 -4.11
CA LEU A 250 18.80 13.50 -4.20
C LEU A 250 18.57 14.42 -2.99
N LYS A 251 17.67 15.39 -3.13
CA LYS A 251 17.14 16.22 -2.05
C LYS A 251 15.62 16.23 -2.11
N ILE A 252 14.97 16.37 -0.95
CA ILE A 252 13.51 16.45 -0.87
C ILE A 252 13.09 17.91 -1.05
N ILE A 253 12.35 18.20 -2.12
CA ILE A 253 11.95 19.55 -2.52
C ILE A 253 10.51 19.89 -2.11
N SER A 254 9.70 18.88 -1.80
CA SER A 254 8.32 19.03 -1.35
C SER A 254 7.92 17.80 -0.54
N MET A 255 7.03 17.98 0.44
CA MET A 255 6.44 16.86 1.15
C MET A 255 5.04 17.19 1.68
N SER A 256 4.19 16.17 1.74
CA SER A 256 2.91 16.23 2.44
C SER A 256 2.59 14.89 3.10
N LEU A 257 1.87 14.95 4.22
CA LEU A 257 1.21 13.79 4.82
C LEU A 257 -0.24 13.75 4.32
N ASN A 258 -0.77 12.55 4.12
CA ASN A 258 -2.16 12.35 3.74
C ASN A 258 -2.73 11.05 4.30
N ASP A 259 -4.04 10.86 4.20
CA ASP A 259 -4.74 9.69 4.74
C ASP A 259 -4.83 8.52 3.75
N THR A 260 -4.27 8.66 2.54
CA THR A 260 -4.29 7.61 1.51
C THR A 260 -3.68 6.33 2.06
N ASN A 261 -4.34 5.20 1.79
CA ASN A 261 -3.91 3.86 2.20
C ASN A 261 -3.72 3.65 3.71
N GLY A 262 -4.35 4.49 4.55
CA GLY A 262 -4.28 4.39 6.02
C GLY A 262 -3.21 5.31 6.64
N GLY A 263 -2.69 6.24 5.86
CA GLY A 263 -1.63 7.17 6.26
C GLY A 263 -0.39 7.01 5.39
N SER A 264 -0.10 8.02 4.59
CA SER A 264 1.02 8.05 3.67
C SER A 264 1.75 9.39 3.71
N PHE A 265 2.93 9.43 3.11
CA PHE A 265 3.54 10.68 2.72
C PHE A 265 3.82 10.69 1.23
N LEU A 266 3.64 11.85 0.61
CA LEU A 266 4.07 12.15 -0.75
C LEU A 266 5.32 13.03 -0.65
N LEU A 267 6.41 12.61 -1.29
CA LEU A 267 7.67 13.36 -1.35
C LEU A 267 7.96 13.72 -2.80
N GLY A 268 8.25 14.99 -3.05
CA GLY A 268 8.95 15.42 -4.26
C GLY A 268 10.45 15.39 -4.00
N LEU A 269 11.19 14.68 -4.84
CA LEU A 269 12.64 14.62 -4.83
C LEU A 269 13.21 15.19 -6.13
N ALA A 270 14.38 15.80 -6.05
CA ALA A 270 15.15 16.22 -7.22
C ALA A 270 16.63 15.92 -6.99
N LYS A 271 17.44 15.92 -8.05
CA LYS A 271 18.90 15.86 -7.88
C LYS A 271 19.37 17.02 -7.02
N ASN A 272 20.39 16.79 -6.20
CA ASN A 272 20.95 17.82 -5.32
C ASN A 272 21.46 19.06 -6.10
N THR A 273 21.90 18.85 -7.35
CA THR A 273 22.33 19.87 -8.32
C THR A 273 21.18 20.68 -8.95
N SER A 274 19.92 20.26 -8.78
CA SER A 274 18.74 20.98 -9.30
C SER A 274 18.63 22.37 -8.66
N SER A 275 18.09 23.33 -9.40
CA SER A 275 17.81 24.68 -8.89
C SER A 275 16.64 24.74 -7.90
N LEU A 276 15.86 23.67 -7.76
CA LEU A 276 14.74 23.61 -6.81
C LEU A 276 15.26 23.60 -5.36
N SER A 277 14.64 24.40 -4.49
CA SER A 277 15.03 24.47 -3.08
C SER A 277 14.65 23.21 -2.31
N GLU A 278 15.49 22.80 -1.37
CA GLU A 278 15.14 21.72 -0.42
C GLU A 278 14.05 22.21 0.55
N ALA A 279 13.09 21.34 0.88
CA ALA A 279 12.04 21.59 1.87
C ALA A 279 12.58 21.49 3.31
N GLY A 280 13.68 22.19 3.61
CA GLY A 280 14.48 22.00 4.82
C GLY A 280 13.71 22.19 6.13
N LEU A 281 12.77 23.14 6.18
CA LEU A 281 11.95 23.39 7.37
C LEU A 281 10.96 22.24 7.61
N ASP A 282 10.28 21.76 6.56
CA ASP A 282 9.31 20.66 6.66
C ASP A 282 10.01 19.35 7.04
N ILE A 283 11.16 19.08 6.41
CA ILE A 283 12.02 17.94 6.74
C ILE A 283 12.42 17.99 8.22
N LYS A 284 12.93 19.14 8.69
CA LYS A 284 13.33 19.30 10.09
C LYS A 284 12.16 19.07 11.03
N ASN A 285 10.99 19.64 10.73
CA ASN A 285 9.79 19.51 11.55
C ASN A 285 9.31 18.06 11.64
N LEU A 286 9.27 17.33 10.52
CA LEU A 286 8.82 15.95 10.52
C LEU A 286 9.85 15.01 11.19
N LEU A 287 11.14 15.21 10.97
CA LEU A 287 12.19 14.46 11.68
C LEU A 287 12.17 14.72 13.20
N MET A 288 11.88 15.95 13.64
CA MET A 288 11.68 16.24 15.06
C MET A 288 10.46 15.49 15.62
N LYS A 289 9.33 15.46 14.89
CA LYS A 289 8.15 14.67 15.29
C LYS A 289 8.49 13.19 15.42
N GLU A 290 9.19 12.60 14.45
CA GLU A 290 9.67 11.22 14.51
C GLU A 290 10.57 10.95 15.72
N SER A 291 11.46 11.90 16.03
CA SER A 291 12.31 11.81 17.20
C SER A 291 11.52 11.85 18.51
N THR A 292 10.48 12.69 18.60
CA THR A 292 9.60 12.77 19.78
C THR A 292 8.81 11.49 20.02
N ILE A 293 8.40 10.79 18.95
CA ILE A 293 7.76 9.47 19.03
C ILE A 293 8.75 8.41 19.59
N GLY A 294 10.06 8.65 19.45
CA GLY A 294 11.08 7.75 19.97
C GLY A 294 11.30 6.52 19.09
N LEU A 295 11.17 6.66 17.76
CA LEU A 295 11.28 5.56 16.78
C LEU A 295 12.63 4.82 16.76
N LYS A 296 13.66 5.37 17.40
CA LYS A 296 14.96 4.71 17.63
C LYS A 296 14.94 3.72 18.79
N THR A 297 13.93 3.80 19.66
CA THR A 297 13.78 2.96 20.85
C THR A 297 12.80 1.82 20.58
N GLU A 298 12.78 0.81 21.45
CA GLU A 298 11.83 -0.31 21.35
C GLU A 298 10.39 0.08 21.74
N LYS A 299 10.22 1.12 22.54
CA LYS A 299 8.94 1.51 23.16
C LYS A 299 7.76 1.61 22.17
N PRO A 300 7.81 2.40 21.08
CA PRO A 300 6.66 2.55 20.19
C PRO A 300 6.25 1.24 19.50
N TYR A 301 7.22 0.38 19.20
CA TYR A 301 6.98 -0.92 18.59
C TYR A 301 6.39 -1.92 19.59
N PHE A 302 6.88 -1.93 20.82
CA PHE A 302 6.30 -2.73 21.90
C PHE A 302 4.84 -2.33 22.17
N GLU A 303 4.57 -1.04 22.31
CA GLU A 303 3.20 -0.52 22.53
C GLU A 303 2.27 -0.87 21.36
N PHE A 304 2.76 -0.78 20.12
CA PHE A 304 2.02 -1.26 18.95
C PHE A 304 1.69 -2.74 19.06
N THR A 305 2.67 -3.60 19.38
CA THR A 305 2.44 -5.04 19.54
C THR A 305 1.41 -5.36 20.63
N GLN A 306 1.38 -4.61 21.75
CA GLN A 306 0.34 -4.77 22.77
C GLN A 306 -1.03 -4.38 22.22
N ARG A 307 -1.16 -3.22 21.55
CA ARG A 307 -2.43 -2.79 20.94
C ARG A 307 -2.95 -3.80 19.92
N VAL A 308 -2.09 -4.41 19.11
CA VAL A 308 -2.48 -5.43 18.13
C VAL A 308 -3.06 -6.68 18.81
N LYS A 309 -2.47 -7.14 19.92
CA LYS A 309 -2.98 -8.29 20.69
C LYS A 309 -4.31 -7.98 21.34
N GLU A 310 -4.42 -6.83 22.02
CA GLU A 310 -5.67 -6.37 22.62
C GLU A 310 -6.78 -6.18 21.58
N HIS A 311 -6.43 -5.64 20.40
CA HIS A 311 -7.36 -5.45 19.30
C HIS A 311 -7.94 -6.78 18.82
N LYS A 312 -7.10 -7.80 18.63
CA LYS A 312 -7.56 -9.15 18.26
C LYS A 312 -8.56 -9.71 19.26
N GLU A 313 -8.30 -9.59 20.56
CA GLU A 313 -9.21 -10.06 21.61
C GLU A 313 -10.55 -9.29 21.61
N LYS A 314 -10.48 -7.95 21.46
CA LYS A 314 -11.66 -7.09 21.33
C LYS A 314 -12.49 -7.45 20.10
N LEU A 315 -11.85 -7.74 18.97
CA LEU A 315 -12.54 -8.07 17.73
C LEU A 315 -13.24 -9.42 17.81
N ILE A 316 -12.58 -10.44 18.37
CA ILE A 316 -13.21 -11.75 18.62
C ILE A 316 -14.42 -11.60 19.55
N THR A 317 -14.27 -10.87 20.66
CA THR A 317 -15.36 -10.59 21.59
C THR A 317 -16.53 -9.87 20.91
N PHE A 318 -16.21 -8.90 20.05
CA PHE A 318 -17.19 -8.16 19.27
C PHE A 318 -18.01 -9.09 18.35
N PHE A 319 -17.37 -9.95 17.56
CA PHE A 319 -18.08 -10.90 16.69
C PHE A 319 -18.96 -11.87 17.49
N ASN A 320 -18.47 -12.41 18.61
CA ASN A 320 -19.26 -13.26 19.50
C ASN A 320 -20.52 -12.54 20.01
N SER A 321 -20.42 -11.23 20.29
CA SER A 321 -21.56 -10.43 20.74
C SER A 321 -22.62 -10.20 19.66
N ILE A 322 -22.21 -10.13 18.38
CA ILE A 322 -23.11 -10.02 17.23
C ILE A 322 -23.84 -11.35 17.02
N GLU A 323 -23.12 -12.46 17.09
CA GLU A 323 -23.68 -13.81 16.99
C GLU A 323 -24.71 -14.09 18.09
N GLN A 324 -24.40 -13.75 19.35
CA GLN A 324 -25.33 -13.89 20.49
C GLN A 324 -26.62 -13.09 20.33
N LYS A 325 -26.57 -11.96 19.61
CA LYS A 325 -27.75 -11.13 19.31
C LYS A 325 -28.53 -11.64 18.09
N GLY A 326 -28.07 -12.69 17.42
CA GLY A 326 -28.65 -13.21 16.18
C GLY A 326 -28.57 -12.21 15.03
N GLN A 327 -27.61 -11.27 15.08
CA GLN A 327 -27.48 -10.21 14.11
C GLN A 327 -26.65 -10.66 12.90
N LYS A 328 -27.10 -10.31 11.69
CA LYS A 328 -26.46 -10.60 10.41
C LYS A 328 -25.40 -9.56 10.10
N ILE A 329 -24.17 -10.03 9.97
CA ILE A 329 -23.01 -9.26 9.54
C ILE A 329 -22.44 -9.85 8.26
N LEU A 330 -22.09 -8.99 7.29
CA LEU A 330 -21.37 -9.38 6.07
C LEU A 330 -20.08 -8.57 5.96
N GLY A 331 -19.07 -9.11 5.30
CA GLY A 331 -17.86 -8.36 4.97
C GLY A 331 -18.13 -7.36 3.85
N TYR A 332 -17.33 -6.31 3.78
CA TYR A 332 -17.40 -5.30 2.74
C TYR A 332 -15.98 -4.96 2.27
N GLY A 333 -15.72 -5.19 0.98
CA GLY A 333 -14.43 -5.07 0.28
C GLY A 333 -13.47 -6.22 0.61
N ALA A 334 -13.21 -7.12 -0.33
CA ALA A 334 -12.23 -8.20 -0.16
C ALA A 334 -10.82 -7.67 -0.47
N SER A 335 -10.21 -6.95 0.47
CA SER A 335 -8.89 -6.32 0.30
C SER A 335 -7.73 -7.20 0.81
N THR A 336 -6.55 -7.02 0.23
CA THR A 336 -5.29 -7.66 0.68
C THR A 336 -5.06 -7.43 2.17
N LYS A 337 -5.11 -6.17 2.61
CA LYS A 337 -4.96 -5.80 4.03
C LYS A 337 -6.06 -6.42 4.91
N GLY A 338 -7.29 -6.43 4.43
CA GLY A 338 -8.42 -7.06 5.12
C GLY A 338 -8.20 -8.54 5.40
N ASN A 339 -7.57 -9.26 4.48
CA ASN A 339 -7.25 -10.68 4.66
C ASN A 339 -6.24 -10.92 5.81
N VAL A 340 -5.39 -9.94 6.15
CA VAL A 340 -4.52 -10.01 7.33
C VAL A 340 -5.36 -10.05 8.61
N ILE A 341 -6.35 -9.16 8.73
CA ILE A 341 -7.26 -9.11 9.89
C ILE A 341 -8.03 -10.43 10.00
N LEU A 342 -8.62 -10.89 8.90
CA LEU A 342 -9.43 -12.11 8.88
C LEU A 342 -8.62 -13.33 9.34
N GLN A 343 -7.41 -13.51 8.81
CA GLN A 343 -6.54 -14.64 9.16
C GLN A 343 -5.98 -14.51 10.58
N TYR A 344 -5.45 -13.34 10.95
CA TYR A 344 -4.84 -13.13 12.27
C TYR A 344 -5.85 -13.28 13.42
N CYS A 345 -7.07 -12.78 13.23
CA CYS A 345 -8.14 -12.86 14.22
C CYS A 345 -8.95 -14.17 14.14
N GLY A 346 -8.69 -15.03 13.15
CA GLY A 346 -9.42 -16.29 12.98
C GLY A 346 -10.90 -16.10 12.63
N ILE A 347 -11.22 -15.04 11.88
CA ILE A 347 -12.59 -14.75 11.44
C ILE A 347 -12.91 -15.68 10.26
N SER A 348 -13.88 -16.56 10.46
CA SER A 348 -14.28 -17.57 9.50
C SER A 348 -15.61 -17.23 8.82
N ARG A 349 -15.97 -18.02 7.81
CA ARG A 349 -17.30 -17.97 7.17
C ARG A 349 -18.48 -18.23 8.11
N GLN A 350 -18.25 -18.70 9.34
CA GLN A 350 -19.31 -18.84 10.34
C GLN A 350 -19.72 -17.47 10.89
N GLN A 351 -18.74 -16.63 11.19
CA GLN A 351 -18.97 -15.27 11.71
C GLN A 351 -19.25 -14.27 10.58
N LEU A 352 -18.60 -14.46 9.42
CA LEU A 352 -18.70 -13.55 8.28
C LEU A 352 -19.00 -14.35 7.01
N PRO A 353 -20.27 -14.67 6.71
CA PRO A 353 -20.60 -15.68 5.70
C PRO A 353 -20.34 -15.29 4.25
N TYR A 354 -20.26 -13.99 3.94
CA TYR A 354 -19.91 -13.47 2.62
C TYR A 354 -19.17 -12.14 2.75
N ILE A 355 -18.38 -11.79 1.72
CA ILE A 355 -17.81 -10.44 1.54
C ILE A 355 -18.38 -9.80 0.28
N ALA A 356 -18.96 -8.62 0.43
CA ALA A 356 -19.40 -7.76 -0.67
C ALA A 356 -18.19 -7.14 -1.39
N GLU A 357 -18.16 -7.16 -2.72
CA GLU A 357 -17.04 -6.64 -3.51
C GLU A 357 -17.53 -5.86 -4.73
N ILE A 358 -16.73 -4.88 -5.15
CA ILE A 358 -16.96 -4.06 -6.36
C ILE A 358 -16.18 -4.61 -7.56
N ASN A 359 -15.00 -5.21 -7.32
CA ASN A 359 -14.23 -5.81 -8.39
C ASN A 359 -14.89 -7.13 -8.88
N GLN A 360 -15.40 -7.11 -10.12
CA GLN A 360 -16.06 -8.25 -10.76
C GLN A 360 -15.14 -9.47 -10.90
N ASP A 361 -13.83 -9.27 -11.02
CA ASP A 361 -12.86 -10.36 -11.17
C ASP A 361 -12.79 -11.27 -9.93
N LYS A 362 -13.27 -10.76 -8.77
CA LYS A 362 -13.30 -11.48 -7.50
C LYS A 362 -14.65 -12.15 -7.23
N PHE A 363 -15.68 -11.92 -8.05
CA PHE A 363 -16.99 -12.52 -7.80
C PHE A 363 -16.91 -14.03 -7.95
N GLY A 364 -17.42 -14.76 -6.95
CA GLY A 364 -17.34 -16.22 -6.89
C GLY A 364 -16.00 -16.77 -6.40
N CYS A 365 -14.98 -15.91 -6.20
CA CYS A 365 -13.74 -16.29 -5.52
C CYS A 365 -13.94 -16.37 -4.01
N PHE A 366 -12.89 -16.75 -3.29
CA PHE A 366 -12.85 -16.82 -1.84
C PHE A 366 -11.71 -15.98 -1.28
N THR A 367 -11.80 -15.59 -0.02
CA THR A 367 -10.66 -15.00 0.69
C THR A 367 -9.54 -16.03 0.93
N PRO A 368 -8.26 -15.66 0.77
CA PRO A 368 -7.14 -16.53 1.12
C PRO A 368 -7.17 -16.90 2.60
N GLY A 369 -6.88 -18.18 2.87
CA GLY A 369 -6.82 -18.75 4.22
C GLY A 369 -8.20 -18.98 4.87
N THR A 370 -9.07 -17.97 4.89
CA THR A 370 -10.37 -18.02 5.57
C THR A 370 -11.52 -18.57 4.73
N LEU A 371 -11.34 -18.65 3.40
CA LEU A 371 -12.27 -19.22 2.43
C LEU A 371 -13.70 -18.66 2.52
N ILE A 372 -13.81 -17.36 2.81
CA ILE A 372 -15.09 -16.66 2.84
C ILE A 372 -15.47 -16.32 1.38
N PRO A 373 -16.66 -16.71 0.90
CA PRO A 373 -17.07 -16.44 -0.47
C PRO A 373 -17.26 -14.95 -0.72
N ILE A 374 -16.80 -14.51 -1.89
CA ILE A 374 -16.89 -13.12 -2.36
C ILE A 374 -18.04 -13.00 -3.35
N ILE A 375 -18.94 -12.06 -3.09
CA ILE A 375 -20.14 -11.80 -3.88
C ILE A 375 -20.22 -10.33 -4.27
N SER A 376 -21.06 -10.00 -5.24
CA SER A 376 -21.29 -8.61 -5.59
C SER A 376 -21.95 -7.84 -4.45
N GLU A 377 -21.68 -6.53 -4.35
CA GLU A 377 -22.40 -5.65 -3.42
C GLU A 377 -23.93 -5.72 -3.58
N LYS A 378 -24.42 -5.93 -4.81
CA LYS A 378 -25.85 -6.09 -5.10
C LYS A 378 -26.42 -7.33 -4.40
N GLU A 379 -25.76 -8.48 -4.53
CA GLU A 379 -26.18 -9.72 -3.87
C GLU A 379 -26.07 -9.61 -2.35
N ALA A 380 -25.02 -8.95 -1.84
CA ALA A 380 -24.85 -8.73 -0.41
C ALA A 380 -26.01 -7.92 0.19
N ARG A 381 -26.48 -6.88 -0.50
CA ARG A 381 -27.66 -6.09 -0.06
C ARG A 381 -28.94 -6.89 -0.04
N LEU A 382 -29.15 -7.79 -1.00
CA LEU A 382 -30.33 -8.67 -1.04
C LEU A 382 -30.40 -9.64 0.15
N LYS A 383 -29.28 -9.88 0.84
CA LYS A 383 -29.23 -10.68 2.08
C LYS A 383 -29.67 -9.88 3.32
N SER A 384 -29.90 -8.57 3.18
CA SER A 384 -30.35 -7.66 4.24
C SER A 384 -29.55 -7.78 5.55
N PRO A 385 -28.22 -7.53 5.53
CA PRO A 385 -27.43 -7.52 6.76
C PRO A 385 -27.76 -6.31 7.63
N GLU A 386 -27.64 -6.44 8.94
CA GLU A 386 -27.66 -5.26 9.82
C GLU A 386 -26.30 -4.55 9.85
N TYR A 387 -25.22 -5.28 9.58
CA TYR A 387 -23.87 -4.74 9.59
C TYR A 387 -23.07 -5.10 8.34
N PHE A 388 -22.31 -4.12 7.85
CA PHE A 388 -21.15 -4.36 6.98
C PHE A 388 -19.85 -4.17 7.76
N PHE A 389 -19.02 -5.20 7.81
CA PHE A 389 -17.66 -5.16 8.33
C PHE A 389 -16.70 -4.68 7.24
N VAL A 390 -16.28 -3.43 7.34
CA VAL A 390 -15.55 -2.71 6.29
C VAL A 390 -14.05 -2.99 6.39
N LEU A 391 -13.58 -3.94 5.59
CA LEU A 391 -12.17 -4.34 5.57
C LEU A 391 -11.23 -3.29 4.95
N PRO A 392 -11.57 -2.58 3.85
CA PRO A 392 -10.75 -1.47 3.35
C PRO A 392 -11.08 -0.19 4.10
N TRP A 393 -10.86 -0.22 5.42
CA TRP A 393 -11.28 0.81 6.37
C TRP A 393 -10.67 2.20 6.09
N HIS A 394 -9.50 2.27 5.45
CA HIS A 394 -8.89 3.55 5.04
C HIS A 394 -9.72 4.32 4.00
N PHE A 395 -10.64 3.67 3.28
CA PHE A 395 -11.63 4.36 2.43
C PHE A 395 -12.88 4.80 3.21
N ARG A 396 -12.80 4.91 4.54
CA ARG A 396 -13.92 5.25 5.45
C ARG A 396 -14.83 6.34 4.91
N LYS A 397 -14.28 7.51 4.59
CA LYS A 397 -15.07 8.65 4.10
C LYS A 397 -15.85 8.30 2.83
N GLY A 398 -15.18 7.77 1.82
CA GLY A 398 -15.81 7.39 0.55
C GLY A 398 -16.84 6.27 0.70
N ILE A 399 -16.60 5.31 1.60
CA ILE A 399 -17.55 4.21 1.86
C ILE A 399 -18.78 4.74 2.60
N ILE A 400 -18.62 5.61 3.61
CA ILE A 400 -19.76 6.25 4.30
C ILE A 400 -20.60 7.08 3.31
N GLU A 401 -19.95 7.85 2.43
CA GLU A 401 -20.63 8.63 1.39
C GLU A 401 -21.39 7.74 0.40
N LYS A 402 -20.80 6.61 0.00
CA LYS A 402 -21.42 5.63 -0.91
C LYS A 402 -22.60 4.90 -0.25
N GLU A 403 -22.47 4.55 1.04
CA GLU A 403 -23.40 3.68 1.77
C GLU A 403 -24.53 4.43 2.49
N GLN A 404 -24.78 5.70 2.13
CA GLN A 404 -25.85 6.51 2.73
C GLN A 404 -27.22 5.85 2.69
N TYR A 405 -27.55 5.14 1.60
CA TYR A 405 -28.82 4.42 1.51
C TYR A 405 -28.89 3.25 2.51
N PHE A 406 -27.83 2.46 2.65
CA PHE A 406 -27.78 1.34 3.61
C PHE A 406 -27.91 1.87 5.04
N LEU A 407 -27.18 2.93 5.37
CA LEU A 407 -27.24 3.61 6.66
C LEU A 407 -28.67 4.10 6.95
N ARG A 408 -29.29 4.88 6.05
CA ARG A 408 -30.66 5.41 6.24
C ARG A 408 -31.73 4.34 6.45
N ASN A 409 -31.49 3.12 5.98
CA ASN A 409 -32.39 1.98 6.19
C ASN A 409 -32.04 1.14 7.45
N GLY A 410 -31.26 1.70 8.37
CA GLY A 410 -30.93 1.09 9.67
C GLY A 410 -29.69 0.20 9.68
N GLY A 411 -29.04 0.02 8.52
CA GLY A 411 -27.76 -0.66 8.41
C GLY A 411 -26.65 0.13 9.12
N LYS A 412 -25.58 -0.57 9.53
CA LYS A 412 -24.43 0.02 10.22
C LYS A 412 -23.12 -0.43 9.57
N LEU A 413 -22.18 0.48 9.46
CA LEU A 413 -20.82 0.15 9.02
C LEU A 413 -19.95 -0.09 10.25
N ILE A 414 -19.13 -1.13 10.23
CA ILE A 414 -18.15 -1.42 11.26
C ILE A 414 -16.77 -1.25 10.65
N PHE A 415 -16.00 -0.30 11.17
CA PHE A 415 -14.60 -0.12 10.80
C PHE A 415 -13.75 -0.85 11.85
N PRO A 416 -12.89 -1.81 11.46
CA PRO A 416 -12.08 -2.56 12.42
C PRO A 416 -10.95 -1.74 13.02
N LEU A 417 -10.43 -0.76 12.29
CA LEU A 417 -9.24 0.01 12.66
C LEU A 417 -9.51 1.52 12.47
N PRO A 418 -8.84 2.40 13.24
CA PRO A 418 -7.79 2.11 14.25
C PRO A 418 -8.31 1.48 15.54
N GLU A 419 -9.60 1.64 15.80
CA GLU A 419 -10.37 0.97 16.85
C GLU A 419 -11.67 0.46 16.22
N ILE A 420 -12.35 -0.46 16.91
CA ILE A 420 -13.63 -0.99 16.42
C ILE A 420 -14.69 0.09 16.54
N GLU A 421 -15.06 0.70 15.42
CA GLU A 421 -16.04 1.78 15.35
C GLU A 421 -17.32 1.28 14.66
N ILE A 422 -18.48 1.58 15.23
CA ILE A 422 -19.78 1.38 14.57
C ILE A 422 -20.32 2.73 14.12
N VAL A 423 -20.55 2.89 12.83
CA VAL A 423 -21.11 4.10 12.22
C VAL A 423 -22.59 3.87 11.88
N PRO A 424 -23.53 4.50 12.61
CA PRO A 424 -24.95 4.51 12.28
C PRO A 424 -25.35 5.69 11.37
N VAL A 425 -26.65 5.83 11.12
CA VAL A 425 -27.30 6.83 10.23
C VAL A 425 -26.85 8.29 10.46
N ASN A 426 -26.47 8.65 11.69
CA ASN A 426 -26.31 10.04 12.13
C ASN A 426 -24.86 10.46 12.41
N SER A 427 -23.86 9.71 11.96
CA SER A 427 -22.47 10.17 12.05
C SER A 427 -22.24 11.26 11.01
N ASN A 428 -22.36 12.53 11.41
CA ASN A 428 -21.87 13.64 10.59
C ASN A 428 -20.40 13.37 10.24
N VAL A 429 -20.05 13.52 8.96
CA VAL A 429 -18.67 13.45 8.46
C VAL A 429 -17.92 14.65 9.04
N GLY A 430 -17.28 14.44 10.19
CA GLY A 430 -16.33 15.37 10.80
C GLY A 430 -14.93 15.18 10.24
#